data_AF-A0A150X8L5-F1
#
_entry.id   AF-A0A150X8L5-F1
#
_cell.length_a   1.000
_cell.length_b   1.000
_cell.length_c   1.000
_cell.angle_alpha   90.00
_cell.angle_beta   90.00
_cell.angle_gamma   90.00
#
_symmetry.space_group_name_H-M   'P 1'
#
loop_
_entity.id
_entity.type
_entity.pdbx_description
1 polymer ?
#
loop_
_entity_poly.entity_id
_entity_poly.type
_entity_poly.pdbx_seq_one_letter_code
_entity_poly.pdbx_strand_id
1 'polypeptide(L)'
;MKNEPNRFYSTFNSKKDKKEFQIRELGKDTFRGMGVSILYGNGESYGREVHSSPTTESDYDEHFTKELLRIKPAYIVEDFLDFHFKEYCNLPDYDPDLFCKHMRYVILDRVKRSNREPYIEIVSNWIANTQDTLNSIGSQVIIDGFTSDEILTISHNLDELLLRISKLELGQEIIYQDVVEQIEELKQLSHKMKKKTWVDLLKRKLISFGLGKLTEQGFSLITSIFGDNKLLGKGDIF
;
A
#
# COMPACT_ATOMS: atom_id res chain seq x y z
N MET A 1 -11.34 -24.10 -5.88
CA MET A 1 -10.33 -23.19 -5.28
C MET A 1 -10.38 -23.40 -3.78
N LYS A 2 -9.24 -23.58 -3.10
CA LYS A 2 -9.23 -23.59 -1.64
C LYS A 2 -9.53 -22.15 -1.21
N ASN A 3 -10.57 -21.94 -0.39
CA ASN A 3 -10.80 -20.63 0.21
C ASN A 3 -9.60 -20.32 1.09
N GLU A 4 -8.72 -19.42 0.63
CA GLU A 4 -7.71 -18.85 1.50
C GLU A 4 -8.44 -17.93 2.49
N PRO A 5 -8.37 -18.21 3.80
CA PRO A 5 -9.10 -17.44 4.81
C PRO A 5 -8.58 -16.02 4.97
N ASN A 6 -7.52 -15.62 4.25
CA ASN A 6 -7.02 -14.26 4.24
C ASN A 6 -6.92 -13.74 2.80
N ARG A 7 -7.84 -12.85 2.43
CA ARG A 7 -7.81 -12.18 1.12
C ARG A 7 -7.43 -10.69 1.19
N PHE A 8 -7.40 -10.11 2.38
CA PHE A 8 -7.27 -8.66 2.56
C PHE A 8 -5.88 -8.22 3.03
N TYR A 9 -5.17 -9.06 3.80
CA TYR A 9 -4.00 -8.60 4.53
C TYR A 9 -2.72 -9.23 3.99
N SER A 10 -1.67 -8.43 3.79
CA SER A 10 -0.32 -8.94 3.53
C SER A 10 0.23 -9.68 4.77
N THR A 11 0.64 -10.93 4.58
CA THR A 11 1.15 -11.80 5.64
C THR A 11 2.56 -12.28 5.39
N PHE A 12 3.22 -12.72 6.46
CA PHE A 12 4.52 -13.40 6.38
C PHE A 12 4.48 -14.78 7.06
N ASN A 13 5.17 -15.75 6.45
CA ASN A 13 5.35 -17.10 6.99
C ASN A 13 6.61 -17.24 7.86
N SER A 14 7.66 -16.49 7.54
CA SER A 14 8.98 -16.57 8.17
C SER A 14 9.43 -15.18 8.62
N LYS A 15 10.03 -15.10 9.81
CA LYS A 15 10.55 -13.82 10.35
C LYS A 15 11.66 -13.21 9.48
N LYS A 16 12.36 -14.02 8.68
CA LYS A 16 13.46 -13.54 7.82
C LYS A 16 12.95 -12.69 6.66
N ASP A 17 11.72 -12.94 6.21
CA ASP A 17 11.13 -12.31 5.03
C ASP A 17 10.08 -11.26 5.42
N LYS A 18 9.99 -10.93 6.72
CA LYS A 18 8.99 -10.01 7.25
C LYS A 18 9.30 -8.59 6.78
N LYS A 19 8.42 -8.04 5.93
CA LYS A 19 8.40 -6.60 5.67
C LYS A 19 7.83 -5.84 6.86
N GLU A 20 8.11 -4.54 6.90
CA GLU A 20 7.45 -3.63 7.83
C GLU A 20 5.92 -3.74 7.66
N PHE A 21 5.19 -3.73 8.78
CA PHE A 21 3.73 -3.83 8.84
C PHE A 21 3.06 -5.15 8.44
N GLN A 22 3.75 -6.13 7.83
CA GLN A 22 3.11 -7.43 7.60
C GLN A 22 2.69 -8.12 8.91
N ILE A 23 1.50 -8.72 8.88
CA ILE A 23 0.98 -9.54 9.98
C ILE A 23 1.39 -11.01 9.81
N ARG A 24 1.35 -11.79 10.89
CA ARG A 24 1.77 -13.18 10.83
C ARG A 24 0.72 -14.02 10.11
N GLU A 25 1.15 -14.93 9.24
CA GLU A 25 0.27 -15.97 8.70
C GLU A 25 -0.18 -16.92 9.82
N LEU A 26 -1.50 -17.08 10.00
CA LEU A 26 -2.06 -17.89 11.09
C LEU A 26 -2.01 -19.39 10.78
N GLY A 27 -1.92 -19.78 9.51
CA GLY A 27 -1.87 -21.18 9.08
C GLY A 27 -3.26 -21.81 9.03
N LYS A 28 -3.32 -23.16 9.01
CA LYS A 28 -4.58 -23.91 8.83
C LYS A 28 -5.46 -23.95 10.08
N ASP A 29 -4.83 -23.96 11.25
CA ASP A 29 -5.51 -24.08 12.53
C ASP A 29 -5.06 -22.97 13.48
N THR A 30 -6.01 -22.39 14.21
CA THR A 30 -5.77 -21.41 15.27
C THR A 30 -6.09 -22.02 16.63
N PHE A 31 -5.30 -21.62 17.64
CA PHE A 31 -5.48 -22.07 19.01
C PHE A 31 -6.27 -21.02 19.80
N ARG A 32 -7.48 -21.37 20.22
CA ARG A 32 -8.34 -20.52 21.04
C ARG A 32 -8.32 -21.05 22.47
N GLY A 33 -7.85 -20.22 23.40
CA GLY A 33 -7.88 -20.55 24.82
C GLY A 33 -9.26 -20.19 25.38
N MET A 34 -10.06 -21.18 25.74
CA MET A 34 -11.22 -20.95 26.60
C MET A 34 -10.74 -20.95 28.05
N GLY A 35 -10.85 -19.80 28.71
CA GLY A 35 -10.67 -19.76 30.16
C GLY A 35 -11.84 -20.48 30.80
N VAL A 36 -11.61 -21.68 31.34
CA VAL A 36 -12.61 -22.36 32.14
C VAL A 36 -12.30 -21.99 33.59
N SER A 37 -13.11 -21.10 34.16
CA SER A 37 -13.04 -20.84 35.60
C SER A 37 -13.80 -21.95 36.30
N ILE A 38 -13.09 -22.78 37.08
CA ILE A 38 -13.70 -23.79 37.92
C ILE A 38 -13.63 -23.30 39.37
N LEU A 39 -14.78 -22.95 39.93
CA LEU A 39 -14.89 -22.51 41.31
C LEU A 39 -14.88 -23.72 42.25
N TYR A 40 -13.73 -24.05 42.82
CA TYR A 40 -13.66 -24.96 43.96
C TYR A 40 -13.65 -24.14 45.24
N GLY A 41 -14.46 -24.55 46.21
CA GLY A 41 -14.87 -23.77 47.39
C GLY A 41 -13.80 -23.35 48.40
N ASN A 42 -12.53 -23.19 48.02
CA ASN A 42 -11.45 -22.61 48.82
C ASN A 42 -10.34 -21.88 48.01
N GLY A 43 -10.55 -21.57 46.72
CA GLY A 43 -9.59 -20.80 45.93
C GLY A 43 -9.78 -21.00 44.43
N GLU A 44 -9.78 -19.91 43.66
CA GLU A 44 -9.95 -19.95 42.21
C GLU A 44 -8.76 -20.67 41.56
N SER A 45 -9.01 -21.83 40.94
CA SER A 45 -8.04 -22.49 40.07
C SER A 45 -8.37 -22.15 38.61
N TYR A 46 -7.45 -21.47 37.93
CA TYR A 46 -7.60 -21.13 36.51
C TYR A 46 -7.05 -22.27 35.63
N GLY A 47 -7.94 -23.08 35.07
CA GLY A 47 -7.61 -24.03 34.00
C GLY A 47 -7.75 -23.36 32.63
N ARG A 48 -6.72 -23.44 31.78
CA ARG A 48 -6.82 -23.04 30.37
C ARG A 48 -6.82 -24.30 29.51
N GLU A 49 -7.99 -24.67 29.00
CA GLU A 49 -8.04 -25.60 27.88
C GLU A 49 -7.76 -24.85 26.58
N VAL A 50 -6.85 -25.39 25.77
CA VAL A 50 -6.51 -24.86 24.46
C VAL A 50 -7.13 -25.79 23.43
N HIS A 51 -8.11 -25.28 22.69
CA HIS A 51 -8.75 -26.01 21.60
C HIS A 51 -8.21 -25.51 20.27
N SER A 52 -7.94 -26.45 19.35
CA SER A 52 -7.53 -26.14 17.98
C SER A 52 -8.76 -26.13 17.09
N SER A 53 -8.94 -25.05 16.31
CA SER A 53 -10.02 -24.93 15.33
C SER A 53 -9.47 -24.47 13.98
N PRO A 54 -10.11 -24.86 12.85
CA PRO A 54 -9.73 -24.34 11.54
C PRO A 54 -9.71 -22.81 11.52
N THR A 55 -8.69 -22.22 10.90
CA THR A 55 -8.56 -20.77 10.76
C THR A 55 -9.66 -20.21 9.88
N THR A 56 -10.32 -19.16 10.38
CA THR A 56 -11.40 -18.43 9.70
C THR A 56 -10.95 -17.02 9.30
N GLU A 57 -11.68 -16.37 8.40
CA GLU A 57 -11.47 -14.95 8.05
C GLU A 57 -11.51 -14.05 9.31
N SER A 58 -12.44 -14.32 10.22
CA SER A 58 -12.55 -13.58 11.48
C SER A 58 -11.30 -13.69 12.37
N ASP A 59 -10.53 -14.77 12.27
CA ASP A 59 -9.27 -14.89 13.02
C ASP A 59 -8.21 -13.92 12.49
N TYR A 60 -8.16 -13.74 11.17
CA TYR A 60 -7.30 -12.73 10.54
C TYR A 60 -7.75 -11.31 10.88
N ASP A 61 -9.06 -11.02 10.89
CA ASP A 61 -9.58 -9.71 11.29
C ASP A 61 -9.20 -9.36 12.73
N GLU A 62 -9.31 -10.33 13.65
CA GLU A 62 -8.90 -10.16 15.03
C GLU A 62 -7.39 -9.98 15.14
N HIS A 63 -6.60 -10.78 14.39
CA HIS A 63 -5.15 -10.66 14.39
C HIS A 63 -4.70 -9.29 13.85
N PHE A 64 -5.26 -8.85 12.73
CA PHE A 64 -5.02 -7.55 12.12
C PHE A 64 -5.35 -6.41 13.09
N THR A 65 -6.54 -6.43 13.69
CA THR A 65 -6.97 -5.42 14.68
C THR A 65 -6.00 -5.36 15.86
N LYS A 66 -5.55 -6.52 16.34
CA LYS A 66 -4.60 -6.59 17.46
C LYS A 66 -3.24 -6.00 17.10
N GLU A 67 -2.72 -6.27 15.91
CA GLU A 67 -1.46 -5.67 15.43
C GLU A 67 -1.62 -4.16 15.24
N LEU A 68 -2.73 -3.71 14.62
CA LEU A 68 -3.05 -2.29 14.47
C LEU A 68 -3.03 -1.55 15.82
N LEU A 69 -3.68 -2.11 16.85
CA LEU A 69 -3.72 -1.53 18.19
C LEU A 69 -2.42 -1.66 18.98
N ARG A 70 -1.44 -2.42 18.49
CA ARG A 70 -0.09 -2.54 19.09
C ARG A 70 0.85 -1.44 18.61
N ILE A 71 0.58 -0.86 17.45
CA ILE A 71 1.43 0.19 16.86
C ILE A 71 1.47 1.39 17.79
N LYS A 72 2.69 1.83 18.09
CA LYS A 72 2.96 3.05 18.83
C LYS A 72 4.11 3.79 18.16
N PRO A 73 4.03 5.11 18.03
CA PRO A 73 2.88 5.98 18.33
C PRO A 73 1.67 5.77 17.39
N ALA A 74 0.49 6.22 17.83
CA ALA A 74 -0.78 5.93 17.13
C ALA A 74 -0.86 6.51 15.71
N TYR A 75 -0.17 7.62 15.43
CA TYR A 75 -0.16 8.24 14.10
C TYR A 75 0.48 7.36 13.01
N ILE A 76 1.26 6.34 13.36
CA ILE A 76 1.86 5.38 12.40
C ILE A 76 0.81 4.38 11.89
N VAL A 77 -0.40 4.36 12.47
CA VAL A 77 -1.47 3.48 12.02
C VAL A 77 -1.85 3.76 10.56
N GLU A 78 -1.77 5.00 10.09
CA GLU A 78 -2.03 5.31 8.67
C GLU A 78 -1.06 4.58 7.75
N ASP A 79 0.25 4.59 8.05
CA ASP A 79 1.27 3.89 7.27
C ASP A 79 1.01 2.37 7.21
N PHE A 80 0.56 1.79 8.33
CA PHE A 80 0.18 0.38 8.40
C PHE A 80 -1.04 0.07 7.51
N LEU A 81 -2.05 0.94 7.53
CA LEU A 81 -3.25 0.79 6.68
C LEU A 81 -2.89 0.92 5.20
N ASP A 82 -2.09 1.93 4.85
CA ASP A 82 -1.57 2.16 3.50
C ASP A 82 -0.78 0.97 2.97
N PHE A 83 0.10 0.39 3.79
CA PHE A 83 0.86 -0.78 3.41
C PHE A 83 -0.05 -1.95 3.00
N HIS A 84 -1.03 -2.26 3.85
CA HIS A 84 -1.97 -3.36 3.58
C HIS A 84 -2.87 -3.08 2.38
N PHE A 85 -3.34 -1.84 2.22
CA PHE A 85 -4.14 -1.44 1.07
C PHE A 85 -3.35 -1.55 -0.24
N LYS A 86 -2.10 -1.08 -0.26
CA LYS A 86 -1.20 -1.19 -1.43
C LYS A 86 -0.95 -2.64 -1.81
N GLU A 87 -0.62 -3.49 -0.85
CA GLU A 87 -0.38 -4.91 -1.11
C GLU A 87 -1.66 -5.62 -1.60
N TYR A 88 -2.83 -5.25 -1.07
CA TYR A 88 -4.11 -5.74 -1.56
C TYR A 88 -4.38 -5.31 -3.02
N CYS A 89 -4.06 -4.07 -3.36
CA CYS A 89 -4.23 -3.56 -4.73
C CYS A 89 -3.30 -4.22 -5.75
N ASN A 90 -2.24 -4.89 -5.31
CA ASN A 90 -1.34 -5.62 -6.21
C ASN A 90 -1.84 -7.04 -6.55
N LEU A 91 -2.97 -7.49 -5.99
CA LEU A 91 -3.56 -8.80 -6.30
C LEU A 91 -4.27 -8.78 -7.66
N PRO A 92 -4.29 -9.88 -8.43
CA PRO A 92 -4.85 -9.89 -9.79
C PRO A 92 -6.38 -9.63 -9.88
N ASP A 93 -7.13 -9.91 -8.82
CA ASP A 93 -8.60 -9.78 -8.75
C ASP A 93 -9.03 -8.85 -7.59
N TYR A 94 -8.28 -7.77 -7.39
CA TYR A 94 -8.53 -6.84 -6.29
C TYR A 94 -9.72 -5.90 -6.57
N ASP A 95 -10.42 -5.49 -5.52
CA ASP A 95 -11.46 -4.46 -5.56
C ASP A 95 -11.23 -3.45 -4.40
N PRO A 96 -10.68 -2.26 -4.69
CA PRO A 96 -10.37 -1.25 -3.66
C PRO A 96 -11.57 -0.85 -2.81
N ASP A 97 -12.76 -0.81 -3.43
CA ASP A 97 -13.99 -0.45 -2.74
C ASP A 97 -14.39 -1.57 -1.76
N LEU A 98 -14.19 -2.83 -2.15
CA LEU A 98 -14.37 -3.97 -1.25
C LEU A 98 -13.43 -3.91 -0.05
N PHE A 99 -12.16 -3.53 -0.23
CA PHE A 99 -11.24 -3.34 0.89
C PHE A 99 -11.73 -2.24 1.83
N CYS A 100 -12.11 -1.07 1.29
CA CYS A 100 -12.61 0.05 2.10
C CYS A 100 -13.90 -0.32 2.86
N LYS A 101 -14.81 -1.06 2.24
CA LYS A 101 -16.00 -1.62 2.89
C LYS A 101 -15.64 -2.57 4.02
N HIS A 102 -14.68 -3.47 3.81
CA HIS A 102 -14.20 -4.39 4.84
C HIS A 102 -13.63 -3.64 6.05
N MET A 103 -12.76 -2.65 5.79
CA MET A 103 -12.19 -1.80 6.83
C MET A 103 -13.28 -1.03 7.60
N ARG A 104 -14.30 -0.51 6.91
CA ARG A 104 -15.40 0.26 7.50
C ARG A 104 -16.34 -0.56 8.36
N TYR A 105 -16.77 -1.73 7.88
CA TYR A 105 -17.83 -2.49 8.53
C TYR A 105 -17.31 -3.58 9.47
N VAL A 106 -16.09 -4.06 9.27
CA VAL A 106 -15.52 -5.16 10.07
C VAL A 106 -14.43 -4.64 11.00
N ILE A 107 -13.40 -4.00 10.46
CA ILE A 107 -12.25 -3.58 11.29
C ILE A 107 -12.56 -2.40 12.18
N LEU A 108 -13.19 -1.35 11.66
CA LEU A 108 -13.54 -0.17 12.45
C LEU A 108 -14.48 -0.52 13.61
N ASP A 109 -15.43 -1.45 13.42
CA ASP A 109 -16.29 -1.94 14.51
C ASP A 109 -15.47 -2.62 15.62
N ARG A 110 -14.50 -3.47 15.25
CA ARG A 110 -13.60 -4.12 16.22
C ARG A 110 -12.70 -3.12 16.94
N VAL A 111 -12.19 -2.10 16.24
CA VAL A 111 -11.38 -1.03 16.83
C VAL A 111 -12.22 -0.22 17.83
N LYS A 112 -13.48 0.10 17.52
CA LYS A 112 -14.41 0.80 18.43
C LYS A 112 -14.61 0.06 19.75
N ARG A 113 -14.67 -1.28 19.73
CA ARG A 113 -14.77 -2.10 20.95
C ARG A 113 -13.57 -1.96 21.88
N SER A 114 -12.42 -1.49 21.39
CA SER A 114 -11.24 -1.24 22.23
C SER A 114 -11.30 0.08 23.01
N ASN A 115 -12.23 0.97 22.65
CA ASN A 115 -12.43 2.30 23.25
C ASN A 115 -11.16 3.18 23.23
N ARG A 116 -10.36 3.08 22.17
CA ARG A 116 -9.15 3.88 21.97
C ARG A 116 -9.39 4.96 20.92
N GLU A 117 -9.93 6.10 21.36
CA GLU A 117 -10.35 7.22 20.48
C GLU A 117 -9.33 7.60 19.40
N PRO A 118 -8.01 7.76 19.68
CA PRO A 118 -7.06 8.14 18.62
C PRO A 118 -7.00 7.13 17.47
N TYR A 119 -7.13 5.83 17.76
CA TYR A 119 -7.11 4.80 16.72
C TYR A 119 -8.44 4.78 15.95
N ILE A 120 -9.56 5.01 16.62
CA ILE A 120 -10.89 5.09 15.98
C ILE A 120 -10.92 6.25 15.00
N GLU A 121 -10.44 7.42 15.41
CA GLU A 121 -10.36 8.62 14.57
C GLU A 121 -9.47 8.41 13.36
N ILE A 122 -8.23 7.93 13.56
CA ILE A 122 -7.28 7.67 12.47
C ILE A 122 -7.85 6.68 11.45
N VAL A 123 -8.37 5.54 11.90
CA VAL A 123 -8.94 4.53 10.99
C VAL A 123 -10.15 5.09 10.24
N SER A 124 -11.02 5.85 10.92
CA SER A 124 -12.20 6.45 10.30
C SER A 124 -11.82 7.49 9.24
N ASN A 125 -10.86 8.37 9.54
CA ASN A 125 -10.38 9.40 8.62
C ASN A 125 -9.66 8.77 7.42
N TRP A 126 -8.82 7.77 7.66
CA TRP A 126 -8.15 7.02 6.60
C TRP A 126 -9.16 6.41 5.63
N ILE A 127 -10.21 5.74 6.14
CA ILE A 127 -11.27 5.16 5.29
C ILE A 127 -11.99 6.24 4.46
N ALA A 128 -12.28 7.40 5.05
CA ALA A 128 -12.95 8.50 4.33
C ALA A 128 -12.05 9.05 3.21
N ASN A 129 -10.81 9.38 3.53
CA ASN A 129 -9.84 9.94 2.59
C ASN A 129 -9.54 8.98 1.43
N THR A 130 -9.37 7.68 1.73
CA THR A 130 -9.14 6.65 0.70
C THR A 130 -10.35 6.50 -0.20
N GLN A 131 -11.57 6.49 0.35
CA GLN A 131 -12.78 6.41 -0.45
C GLN A 131 -12.97 7.65 -1.34
N ASP A 132 -12.69 8.85 -0.83
CA ASP A 132 -12.77 10.09 -1.61
C ASP A 132 -11.75 10.11 -2.74
N THR A 133 -10.55 9.58 -2.49
CA THR A 133 -9.52 9.37 -3.50
C THR A 133 -9.99 8.40 -4.58
N LEU A 134 -10.55 7.25 -4.18
CA LEU A 134 -11.10 6.26 -5.11
C LEU A 134 -12.28 6.81 -5.93
N ASN A 135 -13.16 7.60 -5.31
CA ASN A 135 -14.29 8.24 -5.99
C ASN A 135 -13.81 9.30 -6.99
N SER A 136 -12.75 10.05 -6.64
CA SER A 136 -12.12 11.02 -7.52
C SER A 136 -11.47 10.35 -8.74
N ILE A 137 -10.85 9.19 -8.53
CA ILE A 137 -10.27 8.35 -9.59
C ILE A 137 -11.39 7.73 -10.46
N GLY A 138 -12.43 7.16 -9.85
CA GLY A 138 -13.55 6.51 -10.55
C GLY A 138 -14.44 7.49 -11.33
N SER A 139 -14.49 8.76 -10.91
CA SER A 139 -15.22 9.83 -11.61
C SER A 139 -14.40 10.43 -12.77
N GLN A 140 -13.09 10.19 -12.83
CA GLN A 140 -12.27 10.49 -14.01
C GLN A 140 -12.47 9.37 -15.04
N VAL A 141 -13.60 9.50 -15.74
CA VAL A 141 -13.95 8.79 -16.97
C VAL A 141 -12.71 8.56 -17.82
N ILE A 142 -12.58 7.33 -18.32
CA ILE A 142 -11.61 6.82 -19.28
C ILE A 142 -11.47 7.80 -20.46
N ILE A 143 -10.60 8.80 -20.32
CA ILE A 143 -10.14 9.66 -21.42
C ILE A 143 -8.73 9.19 -21.76
N ASP A 144 -8.67 8.09 -22.51
CA ASP A 144 -7.54 7.69 -23.37
C ASP A 144 -6.12 7.89 -22.78
N GLY A 145 -5.93 7.47 -21.52
CA GLY A 145 -4.70 7.66 -20.76
C GLY A 145 -4.34 6.42 -19.96
N PHE A 146 -4.02 6.58 -18.69
CA PHE A 146 -3.55 5.51 -17.79
C PHE A 146 -4.68 4.90 -16.95
N THR A 147 -4.61 3.60 -16.67
CA THR A 147 -5.46 2.96 -15.65
C THR A 147 -5.01 3.38 -14.24
N SER A 148 -5.85 3.15 -13.22
CA SER A 148 -5.50 3.45 -11.82
C SER A 148 -4.21 2.73 -11.39
N ASP A 149 -4.03 1.46 -11.78
CA ASP A 149 -2.80 0.70 -11.55
C ASP A 149 -1.57 1.35 -12.18
N GLU A 150 -1.73 1.83 -13.41
CA GLU A 150 -0.64 2.47 -14.13
C GLU A 150 -0.27 3.82 -13.51
N ILE A 151 -1.25 4.57 -12.99
CA ILE A 151 -1.00 5.82 -12.27
C ILE A 151 -0.24 5.55 -10.97
N LEU A 152 -0.64 4.53 -10.20
CA LEU A 152 0.06 4.14 -8.98
C LEU A 152 1.50 3.70 -9.28
N THR A 153 1.68 2.90 -10.34
CA THR A 153 3.00 2.46 -10.80
C THR A 153 3.88 3.63 -11.25
N ILE A 154 3.32 4.58 -12.00
CA ILE A 154 4.03 5.78 -12.45
C ILE A 154 4.46 6.64 -11.27
N SER A 155 3.57 6.86 -10.30
CA SER A 155 3.89 7.65 -9.11
C SER A 155 5.09 7.04 -8.37
N HIS A 156 5.05 5.73 -8.13
CA HIS A 156 6.13 5.02 -7.47
C HIS A 156 7.45 5.13 -8.24
N ASN A 157 7.42 4.92 -9.54
CA ASN A 157 8.58 5.00 -10.42
C ASN A 157 9.20 6.40 -10.45
N LEU A 158 8.38 7.46 -10.35
CA LEU A 158 8.85 8.83 -10.27
C LEU A 158 9.50 9.14 -8.91
N ASP A 159 8.96 8.60 -7.82
CA ASP A 159 9.59 8.70 -6.49
C ASP A 159 10.96 8.01 -6.48
N GLU A 160 11.05 6.84 -7.11
CA GLU A 160 12.33 6.13 -7.24
C GLU A 160 13.32 6.92 -8.11
N LEU A 161 12.84 7.50 -9.21
CA LEU A 161 13.65 8.36 -10.07
C LEU A 161 14.15 9.59 -9.33
N LEU A 162 13.31 10.25 -8.53
CA LEU A 162 13.70 11.36 -7.65
C LEU A 162 14.79 10.94 -6.66
N LEU A 163 14.61 9.81 -6.00
CA LEU A 163 15.60 9.28 -5.05
C LEU A 163 16.93 8.93 -5.73
N ARG A 164 16.89 8.48 -6.98
CA ARG A 164 18.11 8.18 -7.74
C ARG A 164 18.78 9.45 -8.25
N ILE A 165 18.01 10.46 -8.69
CA ILE A 165 18.53 11.78 -9.04
C ILE A 165 19.19 12.42 -7.82
N SER A 166 18.55 12.39 -6.65
CA SER A 166 19.12 12.92 -5.40
C SER A 166 20.45 12.26 -5.02
N LYS A 167 20.63 10.98 -5.37
CA LYS A 167 21.88 10.23 -5.11
C LYS A 167 22.98 10.49 -6.15
N LEU A 168 22.61 10.93 -7.35
CA LEU A 168 23.55 11.29 -8.41
C LEU A 168 24.22 12.67 -8.17
N GLU A 169 23.79 13.40 -7.14
CA GLU A 169 24.35 14.69 -6.68
C GLU A 169 25.74 14.56 -6.04
N LEU A 170 26.76 14.19 -6.81
CA LEU A 170 28.16 14.45 -6.44
C LEU A 170 28.90 15.35 -7.43
N GLY A 171 28.22 16.10 -8.30
CA GLY A 171 28.98 17.03 -9.17
C GLY A 171 28.25 18.02 -10.07
N GLN A 172 26.92 18.16 -10.02
CA GLN A 172 26.22 19.17 -10.83
C GLN A 172 25.18 19.91 -9.98
N GLU A 173 25.19 21.24 -10.03
CA GLU A 173 24.19 22.15 -9.46
C GLU A 173 22.85 22.00 -10.21
N ILE A 174 22.21 20.85 -10.08
CA ILE A 174 20.79 20.75 -10.38
C ILE A 174 20.08 21.26 -9.13
N ILE A 175 19.18 22.23 -9.27
CA ILE A 175 18.36 22.69 -8.15
C ILE A 175 17.36 21.57 -7.86
N TYR A 176 17.67 20.71 -6.90
CA TYR A 176 16.84 19.58 -6.46
C TYR A 176 15.36 19.96 -6.30
N GLN A 177 15.13 21.16 -5.75
CA GLN A 177 13.80 21.70 -5.52
C GLN A 177 12.99 21.87 -6.83
N ASP A 178 13.63 22.34 -7.89
CA ASP A 178 12.97 22.57 -9.19
C ASP A 178 12.63 21.23 -9.87
N VAL A 179 13.43 20.19 -9.65
CA VAL A 179 13.18 18.84 -10.16
C VAL A 179 12.00 18.19 -9.43
N VAL A 180 11.96 18.32 -8.09
CA VAL A 180 10.85 17.82 -7.28
C VAL A 180 9.54 18.47 -7.70
N GLU A 181 9.49 19.80 -7.80
CA GLU A 181 8.28 20.52 -8.18
C GLU A 181 7.74 20.07 -9.54
N GLN A 182 8.62 19.92 -10.53
CA GLN A 182 8.20 19.51 -11.86
C GLN A 182 7.87 18.02 -11.99
N ILE A 183 8.43 17.15 -11.15
CA ILE A 183 8.02 15.74 -11.10
C ILE A 183 6.64 15.61 -10.45
N GLU A 184 6.30 16.42 -9.44
CA GLU A 184 4.95 16.42 -8.90
C GLU A 184 3.93 16.99 -9.87
N GLU A 185 4.30 18.01 -10.64
CA GLU A 185 3.49 18.46 -11.77
C GLU A 185 3.26 17.32 -12.78
N LEU A 186 4.28 16.52 -13.09
CA LEU A 186 4.16 15.36 -13.99
C LEU A 186 3.24 14.27 -13.41
N LYS A 187 3.30 13.99 -12.11
CA LYS A 187 2.34 13.09 -11.45
C LYS A 187 0.91 13.59 -11.60
N GLN A 188 0.70 14.89 -11.42
CA GLN A 188 -0.61 15.53 -11.63
C GLN A 188 -1.04 15.57 -13.10
N LEU A 189 -0.12 15.47 -14.06
CA LEU A 189 -0.48 15.42 -15.47
C LEU A 189 -0.73 13.99 -15.96
N SER A 190 -0.28 12.97 -15.23
CA SER A 190 -0.49 11.56 -15.58
C SER A 190 -1.98 11.21 -15.73
N HIS A 191 -2.86 11.82 -14.93
CA HIS A 191 -4.30 11.56 -14.98
C HIS A 191 -5.07 12.42 -16.00
N LYS A 192 -4.41 13.39 -16.65
CA LYS A 192 -5.06 14.35 -17.59
C LYS A 192 -4.64 14.17 -19.04
N MET A 193 -3.63 13.34 -19.31
CA MET A 193 -2.97 13.29 -20.60
C MET A 193 -2.83 11.87 -21.14
N LYS A 194 -2.79 11.75 -22.47
CA LYS A 194 -2.52 10.49 -23.14
C LYS A 194 -1.11 10.00 -22.81
N LYS A 195 -0.94 8.67 -22.71
CA LYS A 195 0.34 8.05 -22.30
C LYS A 195 1.54 8.55 -23.10
N LYS A 196 1.40 8.58 -24.44
CA LYS A 196 2.45 9.03 -25.34
C LYS A 196 2.86 10.49 -25.06
N THR A 197 1.88 11.37 -24.92
CA THR A 197 2.12 12.79 -24.65
C THR A 197 2.75 13.01 -23.27
N TRP A 198 2.35 12.22 -22.28
CA TRP A 198 2.93 12.26 -20.95
C TRP A 198 4.40 11.81 -20.94
N VAL A 199 4.71 10.69 -21.61
CA VAL A 199 6.10 10.20 -21.76
C VAL A 199 6.97 11.23 -22.49
N ASP A 200 6.45 11.85 -23.54
CA ASP A 200 7.17 12.91 -24.26
C ASP A 200 7.41 14.14 -23.38
N LEU A 201 6.45 14.51 -22.51
CA LEU A 201 6.59 15.61 -21.57
C LEU A 201 7.65 15.30 -20.49
N LEU A 202 7.62 14.08 -19.94
CA LEU A 202 8.63 13.58 -19.00
C LEU A 202 10.03 13.69 -19.62
N LYS A 203 10.21 13.18 -20.85
CA LYS A 203 11.48 13.27 -21.59
C LYS A 203 11.95 14.73 -21.73
N ARG A 204 11.06 15.64 -22.13
CA ARG A 204 11.41 17.07 -22.31
C ARG A 204 11.81 17.73 -20.99
N LYS A 205 11.07 17.48 -19.91
CA LYS A 205 11.38 18.01 -18.58
C LYS A 205 12.73 17.50 -18.07
N LEU A 206 13.00 16.20 -18.20
CA LEU A 206 14.30 15.63 -17.84
C LEU A 206 15.45 16.23 -18.67
N ILE A 207 15.26 16.44 -19.97
CA ILE A 207 16.25 17.14 -20.80
C ILE A 207 16.50 18.57 -20.28
N SER A 208 15.44 19.28 -19.90
CA SER A 208 15.54 20.65 -19.37
C SER A 208 16.26 20.74 -18.03
N PHE A 209 16.21 19.70 -17.18
CA PHE A 209 16.96 19.63 -15.93
C PHE A 209 18.47 19.39 -16.10
N GLY A 210 18.98 19.41 -17.34
CA GLY A 210 20.38 19.12 -17.61
C GLY A 210 20.70 17.62 -17.66
N LEU A 211 19.74 16.74 -17.31
CA LEU A 211 19.88 15.29 -17.50
C LEU A 211 19.93 14.91 -18.98
N GLY A 212 19.47 15.79 -19.88
CA GLY A 212 19.59 15.61 -21.33
C GLY A 212 21.02 15.77 -21.87
N LYS A 213 21.92 16.44 -21.12
CA LYS A 213 23.36 16.49 -21.43
C LYS A 213 24.14 15.39 -20.70
N LEU A 214 23.59 14.84 -19.62
CA LEU A 214 24.12 13.70 -18.89
C LEU A 214 23.64 12.37 -19.51
N THR A 215 24.29 12.02 -20.62
CA THR A 215 24.66 10.65 -21.05
C THR A 215 23.55 9.59 -21.20
N GLU A 216 23.90 8.49 -21.87
CA GLU A 216 23.12 7.25 -21.96
C GLU A 216 22.58 6.74 -20.61
N GLN A 217 23.10 7.25 -19.48
CA GLN A 217 22.71 6.94 -18.11
C GLN A 217 21.33 7.49 -17.72
N GLY A 218 20.97 8.72 -18.11
CA GLY A 218 19.64 9.27 -17.81
C GLY A 218 18.55 8.51 -18.58
N PHE A 219 18.81 8.20 -19.85
CA PHE A 219 17.92 7.37 -20.66
C PHE A 219 17.88 5.92 -20.20
N SER A 220 19.01 5.30 -19.85
CA SER A 220 19.00 3.93 -19.31
C SER A 220 18.30 3.86 -17.96
N LEU A 221 18.39 4.92 -17.14
CA LEU A 221 17.69 5.02 -15.88
C LEU A 221 16.17 5.01 -16.08
N ILE A 222 15.66 5.87 -16.96
CA ILE A 222 14.23 5.89 -17.33
C ILE A 222 13.83 4.55 -17.91
N THR A 223 14.63 3.99 -18.83
CA THR A 223 14.31 2.72 -19.49
C THR A 223 14.35 1.55 -18.49
N SER A 224 15.19 1.61 -17.46
CA SER A 224 15.24 0.60 -16.39
C SER A 224 14.02 0.67 -15.47
N ILE A 225 13.50 1.86 -15.20
CA ILE A 225 12.37 2.06 -14.29
C ILE A 225 11.03 1.83 -15.03
N PHE A 226 10.94 2.28 -16.28
CA PHE A 226 9.70 2.29 -17.05
C PHE A 226 9.66 1.24 -18.19
N GLY A 227 10.78 0.61 -18.56
CA GLY A 227 10.86 -0.34 -19.67
C GLY A 227 10.42 -1.76 -19.35
N ASP A 228 10.51 -2.19 -18.08
CA ASP A 228 9.95 -3.47 -17.62
C ASP A 228 8.42 -3.45 -17.56
N ASN A 229 7.86 -2.25 -17.44
CA ASN A 229 6.43 -2.02 -17.49
C ASN A 229 6.02 -1.80 -18.95
N LYS A 230 4.95 -2.47 -19.43
CA LYS A 230 4.36 -2.29 -20.79
C LYS A 230 3.90 -0.84 -21.10
N LEU A 231 4.17 0.12 -20.21
CA LEU A 231 3.91 1.56 -20.31
C LEU A 231 4.60 2.18 -21.54
N LEU A 232 5.80 1.69 -21.87
CA LEU A 232 6.51 2.02 -23.11
C LEU A 232 6.23 0.90 -24.11
N GLY A 233 5.16 1.02 -24.88
CA GLY A 233 4.85 0.05 -25.93
C GLY A 233 6.09 -0.24 -26.79
N LYS A 234 6.30 -1.51 -27.17
CA LYS A 234 7.44 -2.01 -27.98
C LYS A 234 7.59 -1.37 -29.38
N GLY A 235 6.98 -0.24 -29.66
CA GLY A 235 7.10 0.49 -30.92
C GLY A 235 7.73 1.86 -30.68
N ASP A 236 8.70 2.21 -31.52
CA ASP A 236 9.39 3.49 -31.58
C ASP A 236 10.64 3.60 -30.67
N ILE A 237 11.56 2.63 -30.83
CA ILE A 237 12.99 2.89 -30.67
C ILE A 237 13.61 2.88 -32.08
N PHE A 238 13.72 4.06 -32.67
CA PHE A 238 14.69 4.41 -33.72
C PHE A 238 15.29 5.76 -33.36
#